data_AF-A0A4Q4N111-F1
#
_entry.id   AF-A0A4Q4N111-F1
#
_cell.length_a   1.000
_cell.length_b   1.000
_cell.length_c   1.000
_cell.angle_alpha   90.00
_cell.angle_beta   90.00
_cell.angle_gamma   90.00
#
_symmetry.space_group_name_H-M   'P 1'
#
loop_
_entity.id
_entity.type
_entity.pdbx_description
1 polymer ?
#
loop_
_entity_poly.entity_id
_entity_poly.type
_entity_poly.pdbx_seq_one_letter_code
_entity_poly.pdbx_strand_id
1 'polypeptide(L)'
;MQTYHMSQILLFMNKPHESTQGRSTVVARMNSYQSILATCQKHSREIVAISLGQSDTAARIHSVQPLFTAGQCLSNVQEREVVLDLLRGIQSDIGWDTDYRVFHITEQWQEEGSKGPTPHSVSPGELDSRANSAT
;
A
#
# COMPACT_ATOMS: atom_id res chain seq x y z
N MET A 1 9.65 -18.17 -7.75
CA MET A 1 10.44 -17.08 -7.15
C MET A 1 9.57 -15.96 -6.58
N GLN A 2 8.56 -15.45 -7.30
CA GLN A 2 7.68 -14.36 -6.79
C GLN A 2 6.93 -14.70 -5.48
N THR A 3 6.51 -15.95 -5.32
CA THR A 3 5.84 -16.45 -4.11
C THR A 3 6.69 -16.30 -2.85
N TYR A 4 8.02 -16.40 -2.95
CA TYR A 4 8.94 -16.13 -1.84
C TYR A 4 8.83 -14.67 -1.38
N HIS A 5 8.90 -13.72 -2.31
CA HIS A 5 8.80 -12.29 -2.00
C HIS A 5 7.42 -11.92 -1.46
N MET A 6 6.36 -12.49 -2.02
CA MET A 6 5.00 -12.33 -1.48
C MET A 6 4.91 -12.84 -0.04
N SER A 7 5.49 -14.02 0.23
CA SER A 7 5.50 -14.58 1.59
C SER A 7 6.26 -13.70 2.58
N GLN A 8 7.38 -13.12 2.16
CA GLN A 8 8.13 -12.16 2.99
C GLN A 8 7.26 -10.93 3.32
N ILE A 9 6.55 -10.36 2.35
CA ILE A 9 5.62 -9.24 2.60
C ILE A 9 4.58 -9.63 3.65
N LEU A 10 3.92 -10.78 3.49
CA LEU A 10 2.89 -11.25 4.43
C LEU A 10 3.45 -11.44 5.86
N LEU A 11 4.65 -12.02 5.98
CA LEU A 11 5.30 -12.21 7.27
C LEU A 11 5.71 -10.89 7.93
N PHE A 12 6.25 -9.95 7.17
CA PHE A 12 6.64 -8.63 7.71
C PHE A 12 5.43 -7.82 8.15
N MET A 13 4.33 -7.87 7.39
CA MET A 13 3.07 -7.19 7.75
C MET A 13 2.43 -7.77 9.01
N ASN A 14 2.63 -9.08 9.28
CA ASN A 14 2.12 -9.75 10.48
C ASN A 14 3.15 -9.88 11.60
N LYS A 15 4.33 -9.27 11.45
CA LYS A 15 5.37 -9.31 12.49
C LYS A 15 4.84 -8.57 13.73
N PRO A 16 4.92 -9.16 14.95
CA PRO A 16 4.50 -8.47 16.16
C PRO A 16 5.25 -7.15 16.28
N HIS A 17 4.50 -6.06 16.31
CA HIS A 17 5.06 -4.71 16.35
C HIS A 17 5.69 -4.42 17.71
N GLU A 18 6.67 -3.53 17.75
CA GLU A 18 7.26 -3.09 19.03
C GLU A 18 6.22 -2.49 19.99
N SER A 19 5.10 -2.00 19.47
CA SER A 19 3.95 -1.54 20.26
C SER A 19 3.31 -2.65 21.10
N THR A 20 3.43 -3.89 20.64
CA THR A 20 2.87 -5.10 21.26
C THR A 20 3.86 -5.79 22.21
N GLN A 21 5.14 -5.41 22.19
CA GLN A 21 6.21 -6.07 22.97
C GLN A 21 6.60 -5.38 24.30
N GLY A 22 5.85 -4.36 24.75
CA GLY A 22 6.04 -3.70 26.05
C GLY A 22 6.46 -2.23 25.98
N ARG A 23 7.35 -1.78 26.89
CA ARG A 23 7.82 -0.39 27.00
C ARG A 23 8.62 0.02 25.75
N SER A 24 7.94 0.57 24.75
CA SER A 24 8.53 1.13 23.53
C SER A 24 8.12 2.59 23.39
N THR A 25 9.03 3.44 22.93
CA THR A 25 8.77 4.87 22.72
C THR A 25 7.96 5.07 21.43
N VAL A 26 7.27 6.21 21.31
CA VAL A 26 6.53 6.56 20.08
C VAL A 26 7.45 6.55 18.85
N VAL A 27 8.68 7.06 19.00
CA VAL A 27 9.69 7.12 17.93
C VAL A 27 10.12 5.72 17.48
N ALA A 28 10.37 4.81 18.43
CA ALA A 28 10.78 3.44 18.11
C ALA A 28 9.69 2.69 17.30
N ARG A 29 8.42 2.88 17.67
CA ARG A 29 7.27 2.32 16.93
C ARG A 29 7.17 2.88 15.51
N MET A 30 7.29 4.20 15.33
CA MET A 30 7.26 4.84 14.01
C MET A 30 8.39 4.30 13.12
N ASN A 31 9.61 4.19 13.65
CA ASN A 31 10.75 3.64 12.92
C ASN A 31 10.52 2.17 12.54
N SER A 32 9.92 1.37 13.43
CA SER A 32 9.56 -0.02 13.15
C SER A 32 8.58 -0.14 11.97
N TYR A 33 7.51 0.66 11.96
CA TYR A 33 6.55 0.67 10.85
C TYR A 33 7.18 1.13 9.53
N GLN A 34 7.99 2.19 9.55
CA GLN A 34 8.69 2.66 8.36
C GLN A 34 9.66 1.59 7.81
N SER A 35 10.36 0.88 8.69
CA SER A 35 11.26 -0.20 8.30
C SER A 35 10.51 -1.38 7.65
N ILE A 36 9.37 -1.78 8.23
CA ILE A 36 8.49 -2.81 7.66
C ILE A 36 7.98 -2.39 6.29
N LEU A 37 7.49 -1.15 6.17
CA LEU A 37 6.98 -0.60 4.91
C LEU A 37 8.07 -0.60 3.82
N ALA A 38 9.26 -0.09 4.13
CA ALA A 38 10.39 -0.07 3.21
C ALA A 38 10.78 -1.49 2.75
N THR A 39 10.75 -2.46 3.66
CA THR A 39 11.03 -3.87 3.35
C THR A 39 9.97 -4.48 2.43
N CYS A 40 8.69 -4.21 2.69
CA CYS A 40 7.58 -4.67 1.84
C CYS A 40 7.67 -4.07 0.43
N GLN A 41 8.00 -2.78 0.33
CA GLN A 41 8.22 -2.11 -0.96
C GLN A 41 9.41 -2.71 -1.72
N LYS A 42 10.51 -3.04 -1.03
CA LYS A 42 11.64 -3.74 -1.66
C LYS A 42 11.19 -5.07 -2.27
N HIS A 43 10.48 -5.91 -1.52
CA HIS A 43 9.98 -7.18 -2.05
C HIS A 43 8.96 -7.02 -3.16
N SER A 44 8.15 -5.96 -3.12
CA SER A 44 7.21 -5.62 -4.19
C SER A 44 7.94 -5.32 -5.50
N ARG A 45 9.04 -4.57 -5.46
CA ARG A 45 9.89 -4.31 -6.63
C ARG A 45 10.51 -5.59 -7.20
N GLU A 46 10.93 -6.53 -6.35
CA GLU A 46 11.44 -7.83 -6.81
C GLU A 46 10.34 -8.64 -7.55
N ILE A 47 9.10 -8.61 -7.06
CA ILE A 47 7.96 -9.26 -7.75
C ILE A 47 7.75 -8.65 -9.14
N VAL A 48 7.77 -7.32 -9.23
CA VAL A 48 7.63 -6.59 -10.50
C VAL A 48 8.78 -6.93 -11.45
N ALA A 49 10.03 -6.90 -10.96
CA ALA A 49 11.21 -7.23 -11.76
C ALA A 49 11.17 -8.66 -12.31
N ILE A 50 10.77 -9.64 -11.49
CA ILE A 50 10.61 -11.02 -11.94
C ILE A 50 9.50 -11.13 -13.00
N SER A 51 8.38 -10.43 -12.80
CA SER A 51 7.25 -10.43 -13.74
C SER A 51 7.61 -9.81 -15.10
N LEU A 52 8.45 -8.78 -15.11
CA LEU A 52 8.96 -8.15 -16.33
C LEU A 52 9.95 -9.06 -17.09
N GLY A 53 10.74 -9.86 -16.37
CA GLY A 53 11.68 -10.81 -16.97
C GLY A 53 11.06 -12.13 -17.44
N GLN A 54 9.78 -12.38 -17.14
CA GLN A 54 9.12 -13.65 -17.44
C GLN A 54 8.60 -13.68 -18.88
N SER A 55 9.14 -14.55 -19.72
CA SER A 55 8.72 -14.74 -21.12
C SER A 55 7.67 -15.83 -21.34
N ASP A 56 7.52 -16.77 -20.40
CA ASP A 56 6.57 -17.87 -20.50
C ASP A 56 5.16 -17.45 -20.07
N THR A 57 4.23 -17.39 -21.03
CA THR A 57 2.84 -17.00 -20.83
C THR A 57 2.12 -17.88 -19.81
N ALA A 58 2.33 -19.20 -19.81
CA ALA A 58 1.61 -20.12 -18.92
C ALA A 58 1.94 -19.85 -17.44
N ALA A 59 3.20 -19.56 -17.13
CA ALA A 59 3.63 -19.23 -15.77
C ALA A 59 3.16 -17.83 -15.28
N ARG A 60 2.73 -16.92 -16.19
CA ARG A 60 2.32 -15.56 -15.79
C ARG A 60 1.06 -15.55 -14.93
N ILE A 61 0.17 -16.54 -15.04
CA ILE A 61 -1.04 -16.67 -14.19
C ILE A 61 -0.67 -16.68 -12.70
N HIS A 62 0.42 -17.35 -12.34
CA HIS A 62 0.88 -17.45 -10.95
C HIS A 62 1.45 -16.13 -10.39
N SER A 63 1.63 -15.12 -11.25
CA SER A 63 2.09 -13.78 -10.87
C SER A 63 0.94 -12.87 -10.42
N VAL A 64 -0.32 -13.22 -10.69
CA VAL A 64 -1.48 -12.36 -10.38
C VAL A 64 -1.56 -12.01 -8.89
N GLN A 65 -1.47 -13.01 -8.01
CA GLN A 65 -1.54 -12.76 -6.55
C GLN A 65 -0.31 -11.99 -6.02
N PRO A 66 0.93 -12.34 -6.40
CA PRO A 66 2.10 -11.53 -6.08
C PRO A 66 2.00 -10.08 -6.57
N LEU A 67 1.60 -9.85 -7.82
CA LEU A 67 1.46 -8.51 -8.41
C LEU A 67 0.40 -7.69 -7.68
N PHE A 68 -0.74 -8.31 -7.36
CA PHE A 68 -1.76 -7.65 -6.55
C PHE A 68 -1.23 -7.22 -5.19
N THR A 69 -0.50 -8.11 -4.51
CA THR A 69 0.14 -7.82 -3.21
C THR A 69 1.18 -6.70 -3.33
N ALA A 70 1.97 -6.70 -4.41
CA ALA A 70 2.96 -5.67 -4.70
C ALA A 70 2.31 -4.30 -4.93
N GLY A 71 1.23 -4.24 -5.71
CA GLY A 71 0.48 -3.01 -5.95
C GLY A 71 -0.02 -2.35 -4.66
N GLN A 72 -0.50 -3.14 -3.70
CA GLN A 72 -0.96 -2.63 -2.41
C GLN A 72 0.17 -2.05 -1.54
N CYS A 73 1.42 -2.46 -1.75
CA CYS A 73 2.56 -2.04 -0.92
C CYS A 73 3.37 -0.87 -1.52
N LEU A 74 3.37 -0.73 -2.85
CA LEU A 74 4.11 0.33 -3.55
C LEU A 74 3.49 1.70 -3.29
N SER A 75 4.32 2.75 -3.23
CA SER A 75 3.87 4.14 -3.02
C SER A 75 4.16 5.07 -4.20
N ASN A 76 5.06 4.69 -5.11
CA ASN A 76 5.38 5.49 -6.30
C ASN A 76 4.38 5.20 -7.41
N VAL A 77 3.75 6.26 -7.96
CA VAL A 77 2.77 6.16 -9.04
C VAL A 77 3.31 5.44 -10.28
N GLN A 78 4.57 5.65 -10.65
CA GLN A 78 5.16 4.98 -11.82
C GLN A 78 5.30 3.47 -11.58
N GLU A 79 5.72 3.06 -10.38
CA GLU A 79 5.83 1.63 -10.02
C GLU A 79 4.46 0.95 -9.98
N ARG A 80 3.46 1.71 -9.52
CA ARG A 80 2.06 1.32 -9.46
C ARG A 80 1.46 1.08 -10.86
N GLU A 81 1.69 2.00 -11.81
CA GLU A 81 1.26 1.81 -13.21
C GLU A 81 1.87 0.57 -13.84
N VAL A 82 3.16 0.29 -13.60
CA VAL A 82 3.81 -0.94 -14.10
C VAL A 82 3.10 -2.20 -13.59
N VAL A 83 2.63 -2.23 -12.35
CA VAL A 83 1.84 -3.36 -11.83
C VAL A 83 0.51 -3.50 -12.57
N LEU A 84 -0.18 -2.38 -12.84
CA LEU A 84 -1.45 -2.42 -13.58
C LEU A 84 -1.25 -2.92 -15.00
N ASP A 85 -0.20 -2.48 -15.68
CA ASP A 85 0.13 -2.92 -17.04
C ASP A 85 0.46 -4.41 -17.09
N LEU A 86 1.19 -4.92 -16.08
CA LEU A 86 1.46 -6.35 -15.96
C LEU A 86 0.18 -7.17 -15.72
N LEU A 87 -0.73 -6.69 -14.87
CA LEU A 87 -2.02 -7.36 -14.64
C LEU A 87 -2.90 -7.37 -15.90
N ARG A 88 -3.03 -6.22 -16.57
CA ARG A 88 -3.77 -6.10 -17.85
C ARG A 88 -3.17 -6.98 -18.94
N GLY A 89 -1.84 -7.07 -19.00
CA GLY A 89 -1.13 -7.95 -19.93
C GLY A 89 -1.42 -9.43 -19.68
N ILE A 90 -1.55 -9.86 -18.41
CA ILE A 90 -1.95 -11.24 -18.09
C ILE A 90 -3.36 -11.53 -18.60
N GLN A 91 -4.29 -10.57 -18.43
CA GLN A 91 -5.64 -10.71 -18.93
C GLN A 91 -5.70 -10.77 -20.46
N SER A 92 -4.94 -9.92 -21.16
CA SER A 92 -4.91 -9.94 -22.64
C SER A 92 -4.32 -11.24 -23.19
N ASP A 93 -3.30 -11.78 -22.54
CA ASP A 93 -2.56 -12.93 -23.06
C ASP A 93 -3.27 -14.27 -22.78
N ILE A 94 -4.01 -14.35 -21.66
CA ILE A 94 -4.51 -15.63 -21.11
C ILE A 94 -6.03 -15.63 -20.90
N GLY A 95 -6.67 -14.46 -20.94
CA GLY A 95 -8.10 -14.32 -20.62
C GLY A 95 -8.40 -14.48 -19.13
N TRP A 96 -7.39 -14.39 -18.26
CA TRP A 96 -7.59 -14.43 -16.82
C TRP A 96 -8.19 -13.10 -16.33
N ASP A 97 -9.32 -13.15 -15.62
CA ASP A 97 -9.96 -11.95 -15.10
C ASP A 97 -9.11 -11.29 -14.01
N THR A 98 -8.58 -10.10 -14.33
CA THR A 98 -7.78 -9.27 -13.42
C THR A 98 -8.41 -7.89 -13.20
N ASP A 99 -9.50 -7.56 -13.88
CA ASP A 99 -10.08 -6.21 -13.87
C ASP A 99 -10.55 -5.80 -12.46
N TYR A 100 -11.17 -6.73 -11.73
CA TYR A 100 -11.57 -6.47 -10.34
C TYR A 100 -10.39 -6.12 -9.44
N ARG A 101 -9.23 -6.76 -9.65
CA ARG A 101 -8.00 -6.52 -8.89
C ARG A 101 -7.39 -5.17 -9.23
N VAL A 102 -7.36 -4.82 -10.52
CA VAL A 102 -6.91 -3.51 -11.01
C VAL A 102 -7.79 -2.39 -10.44
N PHE A 103 -9.12 -2.58 -10.47
CA PHE A 103 -10.08 -1.65 -9.90
C PHE A 103 -9.83 -1.42 -8.40
N HIS A 104 -9.78 -2.50 -7.62
CA HIS A 104 -9.60 -2.42 -6.17
C HIS A 104 -8.30 -1.71 -5.78
N ILE A 105 -7.19 -1.98 -6.48
CA ILE A 105 -5.92 -1.31 -6.21
C ILE A 105 -5.99 0.19 -6.55
N THR A 106 -6.63 0.53 -7.67
CA THR A 106 -6.75 1.92 -8.12
C THR A 106 -7.63 2.74 -7.17
N GLU A 107 -8.74 2.17 -6.72
CA GLU A 107 -9.63 2.79 -5.72
C GLU A 107 -8.87 3.09 -4.42
N GLN A 108 -8.13 2.10 -3.89
CA GLN A 108 -7.31 2.26 -2.69
C GLN A 108 -6.34 3.45 -2.82
N TRP A 109 -5.67 3.59 -3.96
CA TRP A 109 -4.70 4.68 -4.16
C TRP A 109 -5.36 6.06 -4.31
N GLN A 110 -6.57 6.13 -4.85
CA GLN A 110 -7.33 7.39 -4.92
C GLN A 110 -7.75 7.85 -3.52
N GLU A 111 -8.16 6.93 -2.65
CA GLU A 111 -8.46 7.25 -1.24
C GLU A 111 -7.22 7.73 -0.47
N GLU A 112 -6.04 7.16 -0.77
CA GLU A 112 -4.76 7.62 -0.19
C GLU A 112 -4.43 9.07 -0.58
N GLY A 113 -4.64 9.43 -1.86
CA GLY A 113 -4.39 10.78 -2.37
C GLY A 113 -5.42 11.82 -1.91
N SER A 114 -6.65 11.41 -1.63
CA SER A 114 -7.73 12.28 -1.13
C SER A 114 -7.52 12.67 0.35
N LYS A 115 -6.78 11.86 1.13
CA LYS A 115 -6.41 12.15 2.53
C LYS A 115 -5.23 13.15 2.65
N GLY A 116 -5.23 14.22 1.85
CA GLY A 116 -4.44 15.42 2.14
C GLY A 116 -4.91 16.06 3.46
N PRO A 117 -4.11 16.94 4.11
CA PRO A 117 -4.43 17.42 5.45
C PRO A 117 -5.76 18.16 5.42
N THR A 118 -6.81 17.52 5.92
CA THR A 118 -8.06 18.20 6.22
C THR A 118 -7.72 19.30 7.21
N PRO A 119 -7.90 20.59 6.87
CA PRO A 119 -7.79 21.63 7.88
C PRO A 119 -8.82 21.26 8.94
N HIS A 120 -8.34 21.10 10.18
CA HIS A 120 -9.15 20.80 11.34
C HIS A 120 -10.48 21.55 11.23
N SER A 121 -11.58 20.79 11.22
CA SER A 121 -12.91 21.33 11.41
C SER A 121 -12.88 22.20 12.66
N VAL A 122 -12.86 23.52 12.46
CA VAL A 122 -13.18 24.47 13.52
C VAL A 122 -14.61 24.15 13.91
N SER A 123 -14.78 23.57 15.10
CA SER A 123 -16.10 23.43 15.71
C SER A 123 -16.74 24.82 15.80
N PRO A 124 -17.92 25.05 15.19
CA PRO A 124 -18.66 26.29 15.39
C PRO A 124 -19.33 26.21 16.76
N GLY A 125 -18.71 26.81 17.78
CA GLY A 125 -19.27 26.76 19.12
C GLY A 125 -18.42 27.39 20.20
N GLU A 126 -17.90 28.60 20.00
CA GLU A 126 -17.48 29.48 21.11
C GLU A 126 -17.39 30.94 20.63
N LEU A 127 -18.54 31.48 20.20
CA LEU A 127 -18.76 32.92 20.05
C LEU A 127 -19.98 33.29 20.89
N ASP A 128 -19.85 33.17 22.21
CA ASP A 128 -20.67 33.92 23.17
C ASP A 128 -20.09 33.76 24.58
N SER A 129 -19.35 34.77 25.05
CA SER A 129 -19.08 35.00 26.49
C SER A 129 -18.08 36.13 26.80
N ARG A 130 -17.54 36.88 25.82
CA ARG A 130 -16.65 38.05 26.11
C ARG A 130 -17.26 39.41 25.79
N ALA A 131 -18.58 39.53 25.95
CA ALA A 131 -19.27 40.81 26.06
C ALA A 131 -19.93 40.94 27.44
N ASN A 132 -19.13 41.02 28.51
CA ASN A 132 -19.53 41.63 29.79
C ASN A 132 -18.35 41.64 30.77
N SER A 133 -17.48 42.64 30.65
CA SER A 133 -16.57 43.11 31.72
C SER A 133 -15.94 44.43 31.28
N ALA A 134 -16.77 45.45 31.09
CA ALA A 134 -16.33 46.83 31.01
C ALA A 134 -17.41 47.70 31.68
N THR A 135 -17.38 47.72 33.01
CA THR A 135 -17.89 48.82 33.84
C THR A 135 -17.04 48.87 35.09
#